data_AF-A0AAU0TLU7-F1
#
_entry.id   AF-A0AAU0TLU7-F1
#
_cell.length_a   1.000
_cell.length_b   1.000
_cell.length_c   1.000
_cell.angle_alpha   90.00
_cell.angle_beta   90.00
_cell.angle_gamma   90.00
#
_symmetry.space_group_name_H-M   'P 1'
#
loop_
_entity.id
_entity.type
_entity.pdbx_description
1 polymer ?
#
loop_
_entity_poly.entity_id
_entity_poly.type
_entity_poly.pdbx_seq_one_letter_code
_entity_poly.pdbx_strand_id
1 'polypeptide(L)'
;MANIDTLDLWQKWMGAVQAVALPGGLGETQRFSAGSTTLNIDLGNPNPSIQNYYIHGLGDVVPANSPSYSAGSGLLSAYATFLDWIDPGAVLNPNLASQVSIATTNLNTAQTGFNSVQVQAFTAYTSAKNVFPNLPAFQDWVGQSYPSYIAANNTLIGAASAYEQSMIAMYGPGYSVLQTARTKVGINGAQSLLGANAFNMAVTSGSVSPPGSQPVVIGGTTPPPVSAQVSSLAPSYTLQAFGTKYAEWQAASVAGKTNAGASITITSSTATYNLDKSGWSTSANASLFGDFFSFSLGGSASGQKTSIDTSSSDFSLQVDFTGFGSFMVSPGQWWDSALVALNSKKLKPNAPIFFGDDGALSAIATQVVVGFEPTVTLKMSASDYSNVKSSWDATATTSIGIGPFRLGSLKGSANGTKQNIKYDDATASVTIGPLSSTLPILLGVISQKLGV
;
A
#
# COMPACT_ATOMS: atom_id res chain seq x y z
N MET A 1 17.32 15.62 -28.70
CA MET A 1 17.64 15.75 -27.25
C MET A 1 17.61 14.35 -26.67
N ALA A 2 18.73 13.88 -26.13
CA ALA A 2 18.82 12.52 -25.59
C ALA A 2 17.86 12.39 -24.41
N ASN A 3 17.03 11.34 -24.41
CA ASN A 3 16.32 10.91 -23.21
C ASN A 3 17.40 10.54 -22.18
N ILE A 4 17.65 11.40 -21.20
CA ILE A 4 18.46 10.99 -20.05
C ILE A 4 17.59 10.04 -19.25
N ASP A 5 18.02 8.79 -19.23
CA ASP A 5 17.43 7.76 -18.39
C ASP A 5 17.62 8.14 -16.92
N THR A 6 16.55 8.56 -16.26
CA THR A 6 16.59 8.90 -14.82
C THR A 6 16.56 7.66 -13.91
N LEU A 7 16.62 6.46 -14.49
CA LEU A 7 16.68 5.19 -13.75
C LEU A 7 17.88 5.15 -12.79
N ASP A 8 19.04 5.68 -13.20
CA ASP A 8 20.24 5.74 -12.34
C ASP A 8 19.97 6.51 -11.04
N LEU A 9 19.26 7.65 -11.12
CA LEU A 9 18.88 8.43 -9.94
C LEU A 9 17.86 7.71 -9.06
N TRP A 10 16.88 7.05 -9.68
CA TRP A 10 15.93 6.23 -8.94
C TRP A 10 16.62 5.07 -8.22
N GLN A 11 17.58 4.40 -8.87
CA GLN A 11 18.39 3.35 -8.26
C GLN A 11 19.25 3.90 -7.12
N LYS A 12 19.92 5.04 -7.28
CA LYS A 12 20.69 5.68 -6.20
C LYS A 12 19.78 6.07 -5.02
N TRP A 13 18.61 6.63 -5.28
CA TRP A 13 17.62 6.97 -4.26
C TRP A 13 17.11 5.75 -3.50
N MET A 14 16.70 4.70 -4.21
CA MET A 14 16.27 3.46 -3.59
C MET A 14 17.37 2.85 -2.71
N GLY A 15 18.60 2.82 -3.20
CA GLY A 15 19.74 2.30 -2.44
C GLY A 15 20.03 3.11 -1.18
N ALA A 16 20.01 4.44 -1.29
CA ALA A 16 20.26 5.32 -0.15
C ALA A 16 19.14 5.23 0.90
N VAL A 17 17.86 5.21 0.49
CA VAL A 17 16.73 5.02 1.40
C VAL A 17 16.78 3.64 2.07
N GLN A 18 17.05 2.57 1.30
CA GLN A 18 17.17 1.22 1.84
C GLN A 18 18.32 1.11 2.84
N ALA A 19 19.47 1.70 2.56
CA ALA A 19 20.64 1.66 3.45
C ALA A 19 20.36 2.34 4.80
N VAL A 20 19.60 3.44 4.81
CA VAL A 20 19.20 4.10 6.06
C VAL A 20 18.08 3.34 6.77
N ALA A 21 17.11 2.81 6.05
CA ALA A 21 16.00 2.04 6.63
C ALA A 21 16.44 0.69 7.20
N LEU A 22 17.44 0.07 6.58
CA LEU A 22 17.94 -1.26 6.93
C LEU A 22 19.48 -1.30 6.83
N PRO A 23 20.20 -0.78 7.84
CA PRO A 23 21.66 -0.68 7.82
C PRO A 23 22.39 -2.03 7.70
N GLY A 24 21.73 -3.12 8.11
CA GLY A 24 22.24 -4.49 7.94
C GLY A 24 22.12 -5.05 6.52
N GLY A 25 21.51 -4.31 5.60
CA GLY A 25 21.17 -4.79 4.26
C GLY A 25 19.94 -5.71 4.25
N LEU A 26 19.45 -6.03 3.05
CA LEU A 26 18.34 -6.97 2.86
C LEU A 26 18.82 -8.42 3.05
N GLY A 27 18.01 -9.23 3.72
CA GLY A 27 18.19 -10.68 3.70
C GLY A 27 17.93 -11.27 2.31
N GLU A 28 18.40 -12.50 2.06
CA GLU A 28 18.32 -13.17 0.76
C GLU A 28 16.89 -13.32 0.20
N THR A 29 15.90 -13.33 1.10
CA THR A 29 14.48 -13.50 0.78
C THR A 29 13.70 -12.21 0.96
N GLN A 30 14.36 -11.09 1.26
CA GLN A 30 13.75 -9.79 1.38
C GLN A 30 13.90 -8.97 0.09
N ARG A 31 12.93 -8.11 -0.17
CA ARG A 31 12.93 -7.18 -1.29
C ARG A 31 12.56 -5.79 -0.81
N PHE A 32 13.18 -4.76 -1.38
CA PHE A 32 12.76 -3.37 -1.18
C PHE A 32 12.09 -2.85 -2.46
N SER A 33 10.88 -2.34 -2.31
CA SER A 33 10.15 -1.60 -3.34
C SER A 33 10.02 -0.14 -2.91
N ALA A 34 10.27 0.80 -3.81
CA ALA A 34 10.08 2.22 -3.54
C ALA A 34 8.59 2.56 -3.41
N GLY A 35 8.25 3.54 -2.57
CA GLY A 35 6.91 4.10 -2.54
C GLY A 35 6.59 4.82 -3.85
N SER A 36 5.34 4.74 -4.30
CA SER A 36 4.88 5.51 -5.46
C SER A 36 4.85 7.01 -5.16
N THR A 37 5.10 7.84 -6.18
CA THR A 37 5.08 9.33 -6.16
C THR A 37 3.76 9.97 -5.74
N THR A 38 2.72 9.16 -5.48
CA THR A 38 1.33 9.59 -5.24
C THR A 38 0.72 9.08 -3.93
N LEU A 39 1.45 8.25 -3.16
CA LEU A 39 0.92 7.64 -1.94
C LEU A 39 1.20 8.51 -0.72
N ASN A 40 0.40 9.57 -0.56
CA ASN A 40 0.25 10.21 0.75
C ASN A 40 -0.56 9.26 1.65
N ILE A 41 0.03 8.86 2.76
CA ILE A 41 -0.59 7.94 3.72
C ILE A 41 -1.00 8.72 4.96
N ASP A 42 -2.30 8.74 5.27
CA ASP A 42 -2.81 9.48 6.44
C ASP A 42 -2.68 8.63 7.72
N LEU A 43 -1.47 8.13 7.96
CA LEU A 43 -1.14 7.40 9.19
C LEU A 43 -1.13 8.31 10.42
N GLY A 44 -1.02 9.63 10.22
CA GLY A 44 -1.06 10.65 11.28
C GLY A 44 -2.47 11.09 11.68
N ASN A 45 -3.53 10.55 11.07
CA ASN A 45 -4.90 10.98 11.31
C ASN A 45 -5.33 10.73 12.77
N PRO A 46 -6.00 11.67 13.47
CA PRO A 46 -6.49 11.42 14.82
C PRO A 46 -7.59 10.34 14.90
N ASN A 47 -8.26 10.01 13.79
CA ASN A 47 -9.24 8.93 13.71
C ASN A 47 -8.56 7.58 13.40
N PRO A 48 -8.56 6.61 14.34
CA PRO A 48 -7.93 5.30 14.14
C PRO A 48 -8.52 4.51 12.96
N SER A 49 -9.80 4.68 12.62
CA SER A 49 -10.41 3.98 11.49
C SER A 49 -9.91 4.50 10.13
N ILE A 50 -9.47 5.76 10.05
CA ILE A 50 -8.80 6.27 8.86
C ILE A 50 -7.37 5.72 8.80
N GLN A 51 -6.63 5.72 9.90
CA GLN A 51 -5.29 5.10 9.96
C GLN A 51 -5.35 3.63 9.52
N ASN A 52 -6.29 2.87 10.06
CA ASN A 52 -6.50 1.45 9.73
C ASN A 52 -6.76 1.23 8.23
N TYR A 53 -7.44 2.15 7.54
CA TYR A 53 -7.65 2.05 6.10
C TYR A 53 -6.30 2.07 5.33
N TYR A 54 -5.38 2.95 5.70
CA TYR A 54 -4.05 3.01 5.10
C TYR A 54 -3.17 1.84 5.53
N ILE A 55 -3.22 1.42 6.80
CA ILE A 55 -2.48 0.26 7.29
C ILE A 55 -2.93 -1.01 6.55
N HIS A 56 -4.24 -1.20 6.39
CA HIS A 56 -4.81 -2.27 5.57
C HIS A 56 -4.32 -2.19 4.12
N GLY A 57 -4.43 -1.02 3.47
CA GLY A 57 -4.01 -0.85 2.08
C GLY A 57 -2.52 -1.11 1.82
N LEU A 58 -1.66 -0.90 2.83
CA LEU A 58 -0.24 -1.23 2.79
C LEU A 58 0.05 -2.71 3.13
N GLY A 59 -0.85 -3.37 3.86
CA GLY A 59 -0.64 -4.73 4.33
C GLY A 59 -1.33 -5.81 3.48
N ASP A 60 -2.52 -5.54 2.94
CA ASP A 60 -3.35 -6.47 2.16
C ASP A 60 -2.97 -6.50 0.68
N VAL A 61 -1.66 -6.53 0.45
CA VAL A 61 -1.08 -6.52 -0.88
C VAL A 61 -0.02 -7.59 -0.95
N VAL A 62 -0.15 -8.46 -1.94
CA VAL A 62 0.99 -9.24 -2.45
C VAL A 62 1.71 -8.33 -3.43
N PRO A 63 2.95 -7.90 -3.12
CA PRO A 63 3.69 -6.98 -3.97
C PRO A 63 3.90 -7.59 -5.35
N ALA A 64 3.65 -6.81 -6.41
CA ALA A 64 4.03 -7.21 -7.76
C ALA A 64 5.55 -7.37 -7.88
N ASN A 65 6.01 -8.10 -8.90
CA ASN A 65 7.44 -8.21 -9.24
C ASN A 65 7.97 -6.88 -9.82
N SER A 66 8.02 -5.83 -9.02
CA SER A 66 8.28 -4.46 -9.43
C SER A 66 9.11 -3.69 -8.40
N PRO A 67 10.06 -2.84 -8.85
CA PRO A 67 10.82 -1.98 -7.97
C PRO A 67 9.98 -0.84 -7.37
N SER A 68 8.80 -0.56 -7.92
CA SER A 68 7.78 0.28 -7.31
C SER A 68 6.77 -0.57 -6.55
N TYR A 69 6.39 -0.14 -5.34
CA TYR A 69 5.42 -0.85 -4.53
C TYR A 69 4.03 -0.71 -5.16
N SER A 70 3.56 -1.82 -5.74
CA SER A 70 2.26 -1.92 -6.40
C SER A 70 1.66 -3.29 -6.13
N ALA A 71 0.33 -3.38 -6.23
CA ALA A 71 -0.38 -4.61 -5.98
C ALA A 71 -0.27 -5.56 -7.18
N GLY A 72 0.25 -6.77 -6.94
CA GLY A 72 0.12 -7.91 -7.86
C GLY A 72 -1.17 -8.70 -7.60
N SER A 73 -1.56 -8.83 -6.34
CA SER A 73 -2.83 -9.41 -5.89
C SER A 73 -3.17 -8.93 -4.46
N GLY A 74 -4.33 -9.32 -3.92
CA GLY A 74 -4.69 -9.11 -2.52
C GLY A 74 -4.23 -10.26 -1.62
N LEU A 75 -3.64 -9.96 -0.46
CA LEU A 75 -3.06 -10.99 0.41
C LEU A 75 -4.13 -11.95 0.95
N LEU A 76 -5.23 -11.41 1.46
CA LEU A 76 -6.32 -12.20 2.01
C LEU A 76 -6.91 -13.16 0.96
N SER A 77 -7.18 -12.66 -0.25
CA SER A 77 -7.80 -13.47 -1.31
C SER A 77 -6.84 -14.51 -1.87
N ALA A 78 -5.56 -14.17 -2.04
CA ALA A 78 -4.52 -15.11 -2.42
C ALA A 78 -4.34 -16.22 -1.37
N TYR A 79 -4.32 -15.85 -0.09
CA TYR A 79 -4.20 -16.79 1.01
C TYR A 79 -5.42 -17.73 1.13
N ALA A 80 -6.64 -17.18 1.08
CA ALA A 80 -7.86 -17.97 1.10
C ALA A 80 -7.87 -18.98 -0.07
N THR A 81 -7.48 -18.55 -1.26
CA THR A 81 -7.36 -19.42 -2.42
C THR A 81 -6.28 -20.49 -2.20
N PHE A 82 -5.11 -20.12 -1.67
CA PHE A 82 -4.06 -21.08 -1.33
C PHE A 82 -4.55 -22.17 -0.39
N LEU A 83 -5.29 -21.82 0.67
CA LEU A 83 -5.85 -22.79 1.61
C LEU A 83 -6.75 -23.83 0.93
N ASP A 84 -7.53 -23.42 -0.08
CA ASP A 84 -8.42 -24.33 -0.82
C ASP A 84 -7.67 -25.31 -1.72
N TRP A 85 -6.44 -24.97 -2.11
CA TRP A 85 -5.58 -25.78 -2.96
C TRP A 85 -4.61 -26.69 -2.20
N ILE A 86 -4.50 -26.58 -0.88
CA ILE A 86 -3.71 -27.51 -0.07
C ILE A 86 -4.27 -28.93 -0.19
N ASP A 87 -3.39 -29.88 -0.48
CA ASP A 87 -3.68 -31.31 -0.45
C ASP A 87 -3.80 -31.76 1.02
N PRO A 88 -4.99 -32.20 1.47
CA PRO A 88 -5.18 -32.66 2.83
C PRO A 88 -4.48 -34.00 3.14
N GLY A 89 -3.90 -34.67 2.14
CA GLY A 89 -3.16 -35.92 2.30
C GLY A 89 -4.02 -37.17 2.13
N ALA A 90 -3.60 -38.27 2.76
CA ALA A 90 -4.21 -39.58 2.56
C ALA A 90 -5.69 -39.61 2.97
N VAL A 91 -6.51 -40.18 2.11
CA VAL A 91 -7.92 -40.47 2.40
C VAL A 91 -7.99 -41.61 3.41
N LEU A 92 -8.46 -41.33 4.62
CA LEU A 92 -8.62 -42.32 5.68
C LEU A 92 -9.92 -43.13 5.55
N ASN A 93 -10.95 -42.54 4.92
CA ASN A 93 -12.23 -43.20 4.70
C ASN A 93 -12.79 -42.91 3.29
N PRO A 94 -12.46 -43.74 2.28
CA PRO A 94 -12.89 -43.52 0.90
C PRO A 94 -14.40 -43.68 0.69
N ASN A 95 -15.10 -44.37 1.59
CA ASN A 95 -16.55 -44.58 1.50
C ASN A 95 -17.36 -43.28 1.70
N LEU A 96 -16.72 -42.21 2.19
CA LEU A 96 -17.33 -40.90 2.39
C LEU A 96 -17.30 -40.01 1.14
N ALA A 97 -16.67 -40.45 0.04
CA ALA A 97 -16.51 -39.64 -1.17
C ALA A 97 -17.85 -39.11 -1.73
N SER A 98 -18.91 -39.93 -1.73
CA SER A 98 -20.23 -39.51 -2.18
C SER A 98 -20.86 -38.45 -1.25
N GLN A 99 -20.69 -38.58 0.06
CA GLN A 99 -21.19 -37.61 1.04
C GLN A 99 -20.45 -36.27 0.93
N VAL A 100 -19.13 -36.31 0.73
CA VAL A 100 -18.31 -35.13 0.46
C VAL A 100 -18.74 -34.43 -0.83
N SER A 101 -19.03 -35.20 -1.89
CA SER A 101 -19.52 -34.63 -3.15
C SER A 101 -20.86 -33.92 -2.98
N ILE A 102 -21.80 -34.52 -2.25
CA ILE A 102 -23.10 -33.89 -1.93
C ILE A 102 -22.89 -32.61 -1.11
N ALA A 103 -22.07 -32.66 -0.06
CA ALA A 103 -21.80 -31.50 0.78
C ALA A 103 -21.09 -30.37 0.01
N THR A 104 -20.20 -30.70 -0.92
CA THR A 104 -19.55 -29.74 -1.82
C THR A 104 -20.57 -29.03 -2.71
N THR A 105 -21.49 -29.78 -3.33
CA THR A 105 -22.57 -29.20 -4.15
C THR A 105 -23.47 -28.28 -3.34
N ASN A 106 -23.84 -28.68 -2.11
CA ASN A 106 -24.64 -27.86 -1.21
C ASN A 106 -23.91 -26.57 -0.81
N LEU A 107 -22.61 -26.66 -0.51
CA LEU A 107 -21.78 -25.49 -0.19
C LEU A 107 -21.70 -24.51 -1.37
N ASN A 108 -21.41 -25.01 -2.59
CA ASN A 108 -21.36 -24.17 -3.79
C ASN A 108 -22.71 -23.48 -4.05
N THR A 109 -23.82 -24.22 -3.89
CA THR A 109 -25.17 -23.69 -4.06
C THR A 109 -25.46 -22.59 -3.03
N ALA A 110 -25.13 -22.82 -1.75
CA ALA A 110 -25.31 -21.84 -0.69
C ALA A 110 -24.44 -20.59 -0.91
N GLN A 111 -23.22 -20.74 -1.42
CA GLN A 111 -22.32 -19.64 -1.76
C GLN A 111 -22.89 -18.78 -2.90
N THR A 112 -23.35 -19.41 -3.99
CA THR A 112 -24.01 -18.69 -5.09
C THR A 112 -25.26 -17.96 -4.60
N GLY A 113 -26.06 -18.61 -3.76
CA GLY A 113 -27.25 -18.00 -3.15
C GLY A 113 -26.90 -16.78 -2.30
N PHE A 114 -25.91 -16.90 -1.41
CA PHE A 114 -25.46 -15.80 -0.57
C PHE A 114 -24.92 -14.63 -1.39
N ASN A 115 -24.05 -14.87 -2.38
CA ASN A 115 -23.51 -13.81 -3.24
C ASN A 115 -24.61 -13.06 -3.98
N SER A 116 -25.63 -13.77 -4.48
CA SER A 116 -26.78 -13.16 -5.13
C SER A 116 -27.55 -12.24 -4.17
N VAL A 117 -27.85 -12.72 -2.96
CA VAL A 117 -28.53 -11.95 -1.92
C VAL A 117 -27.71 -10.75 -1.45
N GLN A 118 -26.39 -10.89 -1.35
CA GLN A 118 -25.48 -9.80 -0.98
C GLN A 118 -25.52 -8.66 -2.00
N VAL A 119 -25.47 -8.96 -3.30
CA VAL A 119 -25.56 -7.96 -4.36
C VAL A 119 -26.91 -7.24 -4.32
N GLN A 120 -28.00 -7.97 -4.08
CA GLN A 120 -29.34 -7.39 -3.93
C GLN A 120 -29.43 -6.49 -2.70
N ALA A 121 -28.89 -6.93 -1.56
CA ALA A 121 -28.85 -6.14 -0.32
C ALA A 121 -28.06 -4.84 -0.50
N PHE A 122 -26.92 -4.89 -1.19
CA PHE A 122 -26.11 -3.68 -1.47
C PHE A 122 -26.85 -2.70 -2.40
N THR A 123 -27.56 -3.22 -3.40
CA THR A 123 -28.39 -2.41 -4.31
C THR A 123 -29.54 -1.75 -3.55
N ALA A 124 -30.22 -2.49 -2.68
CA ALA A 124 -31.29 -1.98 -1.83
C ALA A 124 -30.79 -0.90 -0.86
N TYR A 125 -29.64 -1.13 -0.21
CA TYR A 125 -29.00 -0.16 0.67
C TYR A 125 -28.64 1.14 -0.05
N THR A 126 -28.01 1.04 -1.23
CA THR A 126 -27.63 2.21 -2.04
C THR A 126 -28.86 3.01 -2.45
N SER A 127 -29.93 2.33 -2.85
CA SER A 127 -31.21 2.96 -3.19
C SER A 127 -31.83 3.66 -1.99
N ALA A 128 -31.82 3.01 -0.82
CA ALA A 128 -32.32 3.59 0.41
C ALA A 128 -31.49 4.81 0.84
N LYS A 129 -30.16 4.77 0.69
CA LYS A 129 -29.23 5.88 1.01
C LYS A 129 -29.46 7.13 0.16
N ASN A 130 -29.89 6.95 -1.09
CA ASN A 130 -30.26 8.08 -1.95
C ASN A 130 -31.53 8.80 -1.49
N VAL A 131 -32.41 8.11 -0.76
CA VAL A 131 -33.66 8.68 -0.21
C VAL A 131 -33.46 9.16 1.23
N PHE A 132 -32.66 8.43 2.01
CA PHE A 132 -32.35 8.69 3.41
C PHE A 132 -30.84 8.83 3.60
N PRO A 133 -30.30 10.06 3.50
CA PRO A 133 -28.86 10.30 3.55
C PRO A 133 -28.18 9.82 4.85
N ASN A 134 -28.94 9.79 5.95
CA ASN A 134 -28.45 9.45 7.30
C ASN A 134 -28.73 7.98 7.68
N LEU A 135 -28.67 7.06 6.72
CA LEU A 135 -28.80 5.63 7.00
C LEU A 135 -27.60 5.12 7.83
N PRO A 136 -27.82 4.19 8.78
CA PRO A 136 -26.74 3.48 9.47
C PRO A 136 -25.80 2.80 8.47
N ALA A 137 -24.58 2.45 8.91
CA ALA A 137 -23.65 1.70 8.08
C ALA A 137 -24.30 0.41 7.55
N PHE A 138 -23.87 -0.06 6.37
CA PHE A 138 -24.48 -1.22 5.70
C PHE A 138 -24.61 -2.42 6.63
N GLN A 139 -23.60 -2.69 7.46
CA GLN A 139 -23.58 -3.77 8.45
C GLN A 139 -24.73 -3.72 9.47
N ASP A 140 -25.06 -2.53 9.97
CA ASP A 140 -26.14 -2.33 10.95
C ASP A 140 -27.50 -2.36 10.25
N TRP A 141 -27.54 -1.75 9.07
CA TRP A 141 -28.75 -1.68 8.27
C TRP A 141 -29.18 -3.06 7.76
N VAL A 142 -28.26 -3.86 7.21
CA VAL A 142 -28.56 -5.13 6.57
C VAL A 142 -29.11 -6.15 7.56
N GLY A 143 -28.59 -6.14 8.80
CA GLY A 143 -29.06 -7.01 9.88
C GLY A 143 -30.50 -6.75 10.30
N GLN A 144 -30.98 -5.50 10.17
CA GLN A 144 -32.33 -5.10 10.59
C GLN A 144 -33.31 -5.03 9.42
N SER A 145 -32.86 -4.55 8.27
CA SER A 145 -33.71 -4.13 7.15
C SER A 145 -33.71 -5.12 5.98
N TYR A 146 -32.82 -6.12 5.97
CA TYR A 146 -32.74 -7.11 4.90
C TYR A 146 -32.58 -8.55 5.45
N PRO A 147 -33.62 -9.12 6.10
CA PRO A 147 -33.52 -10.42 6.80
C PRO A 147 -33.06 -11.60 5.92
N SER A 148 -33.31 -11.55 4.61
CA SER A 148 -32.84 -12.56 3.66
C SER A 148 -31.32 -12.64 3.58
N TYR A 149 -30.61 -11.54 3.87
CA TYR A 149 -29.14 -11.55 3.99
C TYR A 149 -28.69 -12.45 5.14
N ILE A 150 -29.29 -12.29 6.33
CA ILE A 150 -28.98 -13.11 7.51
C ILE A 150 -29.37 -14.58 7.26
N ALA A 151 -30.52 -14.84 6.64
CA ALA A 151 -30.95 -16.20 6.30
C ALA A 151 -30.00 -16.88 5.29
N ALA A 152 -29.56 -16.17 4.25
CA ALA A 152 -28.60 -16.69 3.28
C ALA A 152 -27.22 -16.93 3.91
N ASN A 153 -26.78 -16.02 4.79
CA ASN A 153 -25.54 -16.19 5.57
C ASN A 153 -25.60 -17.45 6.45
N ASN A 154 -26.69 -17.65 7.18
CA ASN A 154 -26.88 -18.83 8.03
C ASN A 154 -26.94 -20.13 7.21
N THR A 155 -27.56 -20.10 6.03
CA THR A 155 -27.58 -21.25 5.10
C THR A 155 -26.16 -21.61 4.64
N LEU A 156 -25.36 -20.61 4.28
CA LEU A 156 -23.96 -20.79 3.89
C LEU A 156 -23.12 -21.33 5.06
N ILE A 157 -23.31 -20.82 6.27
CA ILE A 157 -22.68 -21.34 7.49
C ILE A 157 -23.01 -22.83 7.68
N GLY A 158 -24.29 -23.20 7.61
CA GLY A 158 -24.72 -24.58 7.78
C GLY A 158 -24.13 -25.52 6.72
N ALA A 159 -24.10 -25.09 5.46
CA ALA A 159 -23.51 -25.86 4.37
C ALA A 159 -21.99 -26.02 4.52
N ALA A 160 -21.29 -24.96 4.95
CA ALA A 160 -19.86 -25.01 5.24
C ALA A 160 -19.56 -25.99 6.37
N SER A 161 -20.28 -25.92 7.50
CA SER A 161 -20.08 -26.85 8.62
C SER A 161 -20.36 -28.32 8.25
N ALA A 162 -21.36 -28.59 7.40
CA ALA A 162 -21.65 -29.95 6.94
C ALA A 162 -20.54 -30.51 6.01
N TYR A 163 -20.05 -29.68 5.09
CA TYR A 163 -18.90 -30.01 4.25
C TYR A 163 -17.65 -30.28 5.10
N GLU A 164 -17.38 -29.43 6.07
CA GLU A 164 -16.26 -29.54 6.98
C GLU A 164 -16.28 -30.84 7.79
N GLN A 165 -17.41 -31.20 8.40
CA GLN A 165 -17.55 -32.46 9.15
C GLN A 165 -17.27 -33.68 8.26
N SER A 166 -17.74 -33.65 7.01
CA SER A 166 -17.50 -34.72 6.04
C SER A 166 -16.02 -34.83 5.67
N MET A 167 -15.33 -33.69 5.52
CA MET A 167 -13.90 -33.65 5.19
C MET A 167 -13.01 -34.06 6.37
N ILE A 168 -13.34 -33.66 7.61
CA ILE A 168 -12.64 -34.15 8.81
C ILE A 168 -12.80 -35.67 8.94
N ALA A 169 -14.00 -36.20 8.69
CA ALA A 169 -14.24 -37.64 8.75
C ALA A 169 -13.47 -38.41 7.63
N MET A 170 -13.23 -37.76 6.49
CA MET A 170 -12.52 -38.37 5.34
C MET A 170 -10.99 -38.30 5.47
N TYR A 171 -10.43 -37.19 5.97
CA TYR A 171 -8.99 -36.92 5.98
C TYR A 171 -8.36 -36.87 7.39
N GLY A 172 -9.18 -36.89 8.44
CA GLY A 172 -8.74 -36.91 9.83
C GLY A 172 -8.34 -35.54 10.40
N PRO A 173 -7.70 -35.54 11.60
CA PRO A 173 -7.44 -34.32 12.37
C PRO A 173 -6.56 -33.28 11.68
N GLY A 174 -5.68 -33.67 10.75
CA GLY A 174 -4.85 -32.72 9.98
C GLY A 174 -5.66 -31.72 9.14
N TYR A 175 -6.87 -32.10 8.72
CA TYR A 175 -7.78 -31.21 7.99
C TYR A 175 -8.36 -30.11 8.89
N SER A 176 -8.48 -30.34 10.20
CA SER A 176 -9.06 -29.37 11.13
C SER A 176 -8.25 -28.06 11.25
N VAL A 177 -6.93 -28.14 11.06
CA VAL A 177 -6.05 -26.97 11.04
C VAL A 177 -6.32 -26.11 9.80
N LEU A 178 -6.44 -26.75 8.62
CA LEU A 178 -6.78 -26.07 7.37
C LEU A 178 -8.17 -25.40 7.45
N GLN A 179 -9.13 -26.12 8.02
CA GLN A 179 -10.48 -25.59 8.27
C GLN A 179 -10.44 -24.36 9.19
N THR A 180 -9.72 -24.43 10.31
CA THR A 180 -9.59 -23.29 11.22
C THR A 180 -9.03 -22.07 10.50
N ALA A 181 -8.02 -22.24 9.65
CA ALA A 181 -7.49 -21.15 8.82
C ALA A 181 -8.53 -20.61 7.83
N ARG A 182 -9.30 -21.49 7.15
CA ARG A 182 -10.38 -21.07 6.23
C ARG A 182 -11.47 -20.25 6.92
N THR A 183 -11.90 -20.67 8.12
CA THR A 183 -12.89 -19.92 8.90
C THR A 183 -12.40 -18.52 9.26
N LYS A 184 -11.11 -18.38 9.61
CA LYS A 184 -10.51 -17.09 9.95
C LYS A 184 -10.44 -16.12 8.77
N VAL A 185 -10.25 -16.60 7.54
CA VAL A 185 -10.20 -15.74 6.34
C VAL A 185 -11.56 -15.52 5.69
N GLY A 186 -12.53 -16.41 5.92
CA GLY A 186 -13.83 -16.38 5.27
C GLY A 186 -14.77 -15.29 5.78
N ILE A 187 -16.03 -15.35 5.33
CA ILE A 187 -17.10 -14.38 5.61
C ILE A 187 -17.49 -14.23 7.08
N ASN A 188 -17.05 -15.14 7.95
CA ASN A 188 -17.24 -15.07 9.40
C ASN A 188 -15.97 -14.64 10.14
N GLY A 189 -14.85 -14.52 9.43
CA GLY A 189 -13.58 -14.04 9.94
C GLY A 189 -13.24 -12.68 9.34
N ALA A 190 -12.09 -12.58 8.69
CA ALA A 190 -11.54 -11.34 8.16
C ALA A 190 -12.43 -10.67 7.08
N GLN A 191 -13.23 -11.44 6.34
CA GLN A 191 -14.18 -10.91 5.35
C GLN A 191 -15.55 -10.56 5.92
N SER A 192 -15.76 -10.68 7.24
CA SER A 192 -17.07 -10.44 7.82
C SER A 192 -17.50 -8.98 7.70
N LEU A 193 -18.71 -8.79 7.16
CA LEU A 193 -19.40 -7.50 7.06
C LEU A 193 -20.49 -7.33 8.11
N LEU A 194 -20.72 -8.32 8.97
CA LEU A 194 -21.83 -8.33 9.95
C LEU A 194 -21.41 -7.88 11.35
N GLY A 195 -20.12 -7.65 11.59
CA GLY A 195 -19.63 -7.18 12.88
C GLY A 195 -18.12 -7.29 13.03
N ALA A 196 -17.59 -6.46 13.93
CA ALA A 196 -16.18 -6.53 14.31
C ALA A 196 -15.88 -7.86 15.02
N ASN A 197 -14.74 -8.46 14.73
CA ASN A 197 -14.24 -9.68 15.33
C ASN A 197 -12.70 -9.63 15.44
N ALA A 198 -12.08 -10.71 15.93
CA ALA A 198 -10.62 -10.77 16.14
C ALA A 198 -9.77 -10.77 14.83
N PHE A 199 -10.42 -10.89 13.68
CA PHE A 199 -9.81 -11.07 12.36
C PHE A 199 -10.02 -9.88 11.43
N ASN A 200 -10.88 -8.92 11.80
CA ASN A 200 -11.13 -7.69 11.06
C ASN A 200 -10.91 -6.45 11.95
N MET A 201 -10.92 -5.28 11.34
CA MET A 201 -10.81 -4.00 12.02
C MET A 201 -11.71 -2.96 11.35
N ALA A 202 -12.17 -1.99 12.14
CA ALA A 202 -12.94 -0.87 11.62
C ALA A 202 -12.06 0.04 10.75
N VAL A 203 -12.54 0.32 9.54
CA VAL A 203 -11.92 1.23 8.59
C VAL A 203 -12.90 2.32 8.17
N THR A 204 -12.39 3.48 7.78
CA THR A 204 -13.18 4.55 7.18
C THR A 204 -12.51 5.00 5.89
N SER A 205 -13.15 4.72 4.75
CA SER A 205 -12.69 5.15 3.44
C SER A 205 -13.40 6.43 2.99
N GLY A 206 -12.84 7.13 2.02
CA GLY A 206 -13.34 8.41 1.53
C GLY A 206 -12.25 9.47 1.52
N SER A 207 -12.57 10.65 1.00
CA SER A 207 -11.64 11.77 0.92
C SER A 207 -12.08 12.86 1.88
N VAL A 208 -11.35 13.01 2.98
CA VAL A 208 -11.25 14.26 3.74
C VAL A 208 -9.85 14.79 3.51
N SER A 209 -9.72 16.06 3.12
CA SER A 209 -8.40 16.70 3.10
C SER A 209 -7.81 16.62 4.51
N PRO A 210 -6.66 15.95 4.70
CA PRO A 210 -6.07 15.83 6.02
C PRO A 210 -5.77 17.23 6.62
N PRO A 211 -5.89 17.43 7.95
CA PRO A 211 -5.57 18.71 8.58
C PRO A 211 -4.15 19.18 8.20
N GLY A 212 -4.00 20.40 7.67
CA GLY A 212 -2.71 20.92 7.18
C GLY A 212 -2.44 20.67 5.69
N SER A 213 -3.29 19.92 5.00
CA SER A 213 -3.35 19.91 3.54
C SER A 213 -3.78 21.30 3.09
N GLN A 214 -2.85 22.09 2.58
CA GLN A 214 -3.13 23.47 2.18
C GLN A 214 -4.12 23.47 0.99
N PRO A 215 -5.22 24.24 1.05
CA PRO A 215 -6.02 24.55 -0.12
C PRO A 215 -5.15 25.25 -1.17
N VAL A 216 -5.27 24.81 -2.42
CA VAL A 216 -4.57 25.41 -3.56
C VAL A 216 -5.04 26.85 -3.78
N VAL A 217 -4.12 27.83 -3.82
CA VAL A 217 -4.28 29.11 -4.56
C VAL A 217 -2.87 29.55 -5.02
N ILE A 218 -2.57 29.84 -6.29
CA ILE A 218 -3.25 30.73 -7.26
C ILE A 218 -3.48 30.04 -8.62
N GLY A 219 -4.73 30.09 -9.12
CA GLY A 219 -5.11 29.76 -10.50
C GLY A 219 -5.82 28.41 -10.75
N GLY A 220 -6.03 27.57 -9.72
CA GLY A 220 -6.62 26.23 -9.87
C GLY A 220 -8.10 26.13 -9.47
N THR A 221 -8.83 25.22 -10.13
CA THR A 221 -10.21 24.84 -9.77
C THR A 221 -10.25 24.05 -8.46
N THR A 222 -11.36 24.21 -7.72
CA THR A 222 -11.68 23.54 -6.45
C THR A 222 -11.32 22.04 -6.44
N PRO A 223 -10.80 21.51 -5.31
CA PRO A 223 -10.60 20.07 -5.14
C PRO A 223 -11.87 19.28 -5.50
N PRO A 224 -11.75 18.03 -5.97
CA PRO A 224 -12.90 17.14 -6.07
C PRO A 224 -13.67 17.16 -4.75
N PRO A 225 -15.01 17.20 -4.77
CA PRO A 225 -15.79 17.24 -3.54
C PRO A 225 -15.35 16.11 -2.62
N VAL A 226 -15.19 16.43 -1.33
CA VAL A 226 -15.01 15.44 -0.26
C VAL A 226 -16.00 14.31 -0.48
N SER A 227 -15.51 13.10 -0.71
CA SER A 227 -16.40 11.94 -0.75
C SER A 227 -16.83 11.65 0.67
N ALA A 228 -18.12 11.34 0.86
CA ALA A 228 -18.64 11.02 2.18
C ALA A 228 -17.79 9.90 2.78
N GLN A 229 -17.34 10.10 4.03
CA GLN A 229 -16.66 9.05 4.76
C GLN A 229 -17.58 7.83 4.88
N VAL A 230 -17.07 6.65 4.49
CA VAL A 230 -17.78 5.39 4.55
C VAL A 230 -17.08 4.48 5.56
N SER A 231 -17.75 4.23 6.67
CA SER A 231 -17.30 3.22 7.63
C SER A 231 -17.59 1.82 7.12
N SER A 232 -16.61 0.93 7.28
CA SER A 232 -16.68 -0.49 6.90
C SER A 232 -15.76 -1.30 7.82
N LEU A 233 -15.71 -2.61 7.58
CA LEU A 233 -14.72 -3.52 8.13
C LEU A 233 -13.75 -3.95 7.03
N ALA A 234 -12.50 -4.19 7.42
CA ALA A 234 -11.46 -4.78 6.58
C ALA A 234 -10.65 -5.80 7.40
N PRO A 235 -9.94 -6.74 6.77
CA PRO A 235 -9.00 -7.63 7.47
C PRO A 235 -8.10 -6.86 8.44
N SER A 236 -7.89 -7.41 9.63
CA SER A 236 -7.11 -6.74 10.66
C SER A 236 -5.63 -6.71 10.27
N TYR A 237 -4.99 -5.55 10.42
CA TYR A 237 -3.55 -5.36 10.30
C TYR A 237 -3.03 -4.53 11.46
N THR A 238 -1.72 -4.63 11.73
CA THR A 238 -1.04 -3.82 12.73
C THR A 238 0.13 -3.09 12.12
N LEU A 239 0.39 -1.87 12.60
CA LEU A 239 1.58 -1.09 12.31
C LEU A 239 2.27 -0.77 13.63
N GLN A 240 3.41 -1.39 13.89
CA GLN A 240 4.05 -1.32 15.20
C GLN A 240 4.82 -0.01 15.38
N ALA A 241 4.73 0.57 16.58
CA ALA A 241 5.51 1.72 17.05
C ALA A 241 5.37 3.05 16.27
N PHE A 242 4.62 3.09 15.17
CA PHE A 242 4.44 4.30 14.36
C PHE A 242 3.83 5.45 15.17
N GLY A 243 2.73 5.22 15.90
CA GLY A 243 2.04 6.27 16.66
C GLY A 243 2.94 6.97 17.69
N THR A 244 3.76 6.20 18.42
CA THR A 244 4.73 6.76 19.38
C THR A 244 5.80 7.59 18.68
N LYS A 245 6.38 7.08 17.59
CA LYS A 245 7.42 7.79 16.83
C LYS A 245 6.88 9.04 16.13
N TYR A 246 5.66 8.98 15.62
CA TYR A 246 5.02 10.11 14.97
C TYR A 246 4.80 11.28 15.94
N ALA A 247 4.44 11.02 17.20
CA ALA A 247 4.36 12.06 18.22
C ALA A 247 5.72 12.74 18.49
N GLU A 248 6.82 11.97 18.51
CA GLU A 248 8.18 12.52 18.60
C GLU A 248 8.51 13.40 17.38
N TRP A 249 8.13 12.97 16.17
CA TRP A 249 8.34 13.73 14.94
C TRP A 249 7.54 15.03 14.89
N GLN A 250 6.29 15.01 15.37
CA GLN A 250 5.48 16.22 15.51
C GLN A 250 6.13 17.21 16.49
N ALA A 251 6.65 16.75 17.62
CA ALA A 251 7.37 17.60 18.57
C ALA A 251 8.67 18.17 17.96
N ALA A 252 9.41 17.39 17.16
CA ALA A 252 10.60 17.84 16.44
C ALA A 252 10.27 18.90 15.38
N SER A 253 9.17 18.72 14.65
CA SER A 253 8.65 19.68 13.67
C SER A 253 8.32 21.03 14.31
N VAL A 254 7.56 21.02 15.41
CA VAL A 254 7.23 22.23 16.18
C VAL A 254 8.49 22.93 16.71
N ALA A 255 9.54 22.16 17.05
CA ALA A 255 10.82 22.69 17.48
C ALA A 255 11.75 23.14 16.33
N GLY A 256 11.31 23.05 15.06
CA GLY A 256 12.09 23.44 13.88
C GLY A 256 13.26 22.52 13.57
N LYS A 257 13.25 21.27 14.04
CA LYS A 257 14.33 20.30 13.84
C LYS A 257 14.12 19.49 12.55
N THR A 258 14.41 20.11 11.40
CA THR A 258 14.07 19.58 10.07
C THR A 258 14.97 18.44 9.56
N ASN A 259 15.94 18.00 10.36
CA ASN A 259 16.87 16.92 10.06
C ASN A 259 17.04 15.92 11.23
N ALA A 260 16.08 15.89 12.16
CA ALA A 260 16.17 15.05 13.36
C ALA A 260 16.01 13.54 13.07
N GLY A 261 15.40 13.17 11.94
CA GLY A 261 15.14 11.79 11.56
C GLY A 261 16.31 11.17 10.80
N ALA A 262 16.46 11.56 9.53
CA ALA A 262 17.53 11.08 8.66
C ALA A 262 17.85 12.09 7.56
N SER A 263 19.07 12.00 7.02
CA SER A 263 19.50 12.68 5.80
C SER A 263 19.86 11.65 4.74
N ILE A 264 19.19 11.72 3.59
CA ILE A 264 19.49 10.88 2.42
C ILE A 264 20.26 11.72 1.41
N THR A 265 21.49 11.33 1.09
CA THR A 265 22.34 12.06 0.15
C THR A 265 22.68 11.20 -1.07
N ILE A 266 22.48 11.76 -2.26
CA ILE A 266 22.90 11.21 -3.55
C ILE A 266 23.87 12.20 -4.19
N THR A 267 24.92 11.67 -4.79
CA THR A 267 25.93 12.37 -5.59
C THR A 267 26.21 11.58 -6.86
N SER A 268 27.03 12.12 -7.75
CA SER A 268 27.53 11.38 -8.93
C SER A 268 28.25 10.07 -8.57
N SER A 269 28.90 10.00 -7.40
CA SER A 269 29.63 8.82 -6.91
C SER A 269 28.79 7.85 -6.09
N THR A 270 27.50 8.11 -5.87
CA THR A 270 26.63 7.21 -5.10
C THR A 270 26.42 5.90 -5.85
N ALA A 271 26.56 4.77 -5.16
CA ALA A 271 26.36 3.46 -5.78
C ALA A 271 24.90 3.27 -6.21
N THR A 272 24.70 2.64 -7.37
CA THR A 272 23.36 2.28 -7.84
C THR A 272 22.85 1.04 -7.12
N TYR A 273 21.57 1.06 -6.78
CA TYR A 273 20.88 -0.09 -6.26
C TYR A 273 20.63 -1.13 -7.36
N ASN A 274 21.07 -2.37 -7.14
CA ASN A 274 20.87 -3.45 -8.10
C ASN A 274 19.46 -4.04 -7.93
N LEU A 275 18.60 -3.79 -8.92
CA LEU A 275 17.21 -4.26 -8.92
C LEU A 275 17.10 -5.79 -8.98
N ASP A 276 18.03 -6.46 -9.66
CA ASP A 276 18.07 -7.93 -9.76
C ASP A 276 18.38 -8.59 -8.41
N LYS A 277 19.24 -7.95 -7.58
CA LYS A 277 19.52 -8.41 -6.21
C LYS A 277 18.31 -8.33 -5.29
N SER A 278 17.31 -7.52 -5.66
CA SER A 278 16.02 -7.46 -4.97
C SER A 278 15.02 -8.45 -5.54
N GLY A 279 15.46 -9.31 -6.47
CA GLY A 279 14.63 -10.27 -7.16
C GLY A 279 13.60 -9.64 -8.11
N TRP A 280 13.79 -8.40 -8.57
CA TRP A 280 12.99 -7.83 -9.65
C TRP A 280 13.59 -8.28 -11.00
N SER A 281 12.78 -8.40 -12.06
CA SER A 281 13.32 -8.69 -13.39
C SER A 281 14.15 -7.53 -13.95
N THR A 282 15.19 -7.84 -14.73
CA THR A 282 16.10 -6.89 -15.42
C THR A 282 15.42 -5.88 -16.35
N SER A 283 14.11 -6.01 -16.59
CA SER A 283 13.31 -5.16 -17.48
C SER A 283 12.72 -3.90 -16.83
N ALA A 284 13.04 -3.62 -15.56
CA ALA A 284 12.58 -2.42 -14.86
C ALA A 284 13.12 -1.13 -15.52
N ASN A 285 12.21 -0.27 -16.01
CA ASN A 285 12.53 1.01 -16.67
C ASN A 285 12.11 2.20 -15.79
N ALA A 286 12.78 3.35 -15.91
CA ALA A 286 12.40 4.63 -15.30
C ALA A 286 10.93 5.03 -15.52
N SER A 287 10.29 4.56 -16.61
CA SER A 287 8.85 4.76 -16.84
C SER A 287 7.95 4.27 -15.69
N LEU A 288 8.43 3.34 -14.86
CA LEU A 288 7.73 2.82 -13.68
C LEU A 288 7.60 3.84 -12.53
N PHE A 289 8.48 4.84 -12.50
CA PHE A 289 8.52 5.87 -11.46
C PHE A 289 8.21 7.28 -12.00
N GLY A 290 8.19 7.42 -13.34
CA GLY A 290 8.18 8.71 -14.03
C GLY A 290 9.56 9.38 -14.00
N ASP A 291 9.64 10.55 -14.62
CA ASP A 291 10.88 11.31 -14.63
C ASP A 291 11.25 11.77 -13.21
N PHE A 292 12.52 11.55 -12.83
CA PHE A 292 13.02 11.97 -11.52
C PHE A 292 12.96 13.50 -11.35
N PHE A 293 13.25 14.25 -12.42
CA PHE A 293 13.05 15.71 -12.47
C PHE A 293 11.93 16.05 -13.45
N SER A 294 10.92 16.77 -12.99
CA SER A 294 9.77 17.18 -13.84
C SER A 294 9.32 18.59 -13.52
N PHE A 295 8.96 19.37 -14.54
CA PHE A 295 8.41 20.72 -14.40
C PHE A 295 7.09 20.78 -15.14
N SER A 296 5.97 21.00 -14.45
CA SER A 296 4.65 21.00 -15.12
C SER A 296 4.08 22.40 -15.27
N LEU A 297 3.56 22.69 -16.47
CA LEU A 297 2.98 23.98 -16.84
C LEU A 297 1.45 23.97 -16.65
N GLY A 298 0.87 25.11 -16.25
CA GLY A 298 -0.56 25.35 -16.13
C GLY A 298 -1.32 24.96 -17.40
N GLY A 299 -2.15 23.91 -17.32
CA GLY A 299 -2.98 23.44 -18.43
C GLY A 299 -2.43 22.26 -19.23
N SER A 300 -1.19 21.80 -18.98
CA SER A 300 -0.62 20.59 -19.60
C SER A 300 -0.74 19.37 -18.68
N ALA A 301 -1.18 18.23 -19.22
CA ALA A 301 -1.25 16.96 -18.49
C ALA A 301 0.12 16.27 -18.32
N SER A 302 1.13 16.70 -19.07
CA SER A 302 2.50 16.20 -19.02
C SER A 302 3.48 17.32 -18.65
N GLY A 303 4.40 17.03 -17.74
CA GLY A 303 5.49 17.94 -17.39
C GLY A 303 6.50 18.07 -18.54
N GLN A 304 7.08 19.25 -18.70
CA GLN A 304 8.31 19.41 -19.47
C GLN A 304 9.46 18.74 -18.72
N LYS A 305 10.24 17.96 -19.46
CA LYS A 305 11.46 17.33 -18.95
C LYS A 305 12.56 18.37 -18.89
N THR A 306 13.17 18.53 -17.72
CA THR A 306 14.40 19.31 -17.58
C THR A 306 15.53 18.34 -17.31
N SER A 307 16.54 18.38 -18.18
CA SER A 307 17.76 17.58 -18.05
C SER A 307 18.69 18.28 -17.06
N ILE A 308 19.17 17.55 -16.06
CA ILE A 308 20.21 17.98 -15.11
C ILE A 308 21.39 17.02 -15.28
N ASP A 309 22.62 17.52 -15.37
CA ASP A 309 23.79 16.65 -15.44
C ASP A 309 24.09 16.05 -14.06
N THR A 310 23.66 14.80 -13.88
CA THR A 310 23.80 14.06 -12.63
C THR A 310 25.12 13.29 -12.53
N SER A 311 25.93 13.35 -13.59
CA SER A 311 27.27 12.75 -13.63
C SER A 311 28.36 13.71 -13.15
N SER A 312 28.06 15.02 -13.11
CA SER A 312 28.97 16.05 -12.60
C SER A 312 29.34 15.83 -11.13
N SER A 313 30.57 16.18 -10.74
CA SER A 313 30.98 16.25 -9.33
C SER A 313 30.27 17.35 -8.55
N ASP A 314 29.67 18.33 -9.24
CA ASP A 314 28.89 19.40 -8.62
C ASP A 314 27.48 18.95 -8.24
N PHE A 315 27.02 17.82 -8.78
CA PHE A 315 25.70 17.29 -8.50
C PHE A 315 25.63 16.69 -7.10
N SER A 316 24.68 17.18 -6.31
CA SER A 316 24.27 16.54 -5.06
C SER A 316 22.79 16.78 -4.79
N LEU A 317 22.09 15.72 -4.39
CA LEU A 317 20.73 15.78 -3.88
C LEU A 317 20.75 15.31 -2.43
N GLN A 318 20.35 16.17 -1.52
CA GLN A 318 20.14 15.85 -0.10
C GLN A 318 18.67 15.98 0.24
N VAL A 319 18.14 15.00 0.96
CA VAL A 319 16.79 15.04 1.52
C VAL A 319 16.86 14.78 3.01
N ASP A 320 16.67 15.84 3.78
CA ASP A 320 16.56 15.77 5.23
C ASP A 320 15.12 15.54 5.63
N PHE A 321 14.89 14.68 6.62
CA PHE A 321 13.57 14.45 7.19
C PHE A 321 13.56 14.84 8.66
N THR A 322 12.52 15.59 9.07
CA THR A 322 12.21 15.77 10.50
C THR A 322 11.99 14.42 11.18
N GLY A 323 11.31 13.49 10.49
CA GLY A 323 11.08 12.14 10.98
C GLY A 323 11.36 11.09 9.90
N PHE A 324 12.04 10.01 10.26
CA PHE A 324 12.28 8.88 9.36
C PHE A 324 12.23 7.59 10.18
N GLY A 325 11.60 6.55 9.64
CA GLY A 325 11.53 5.26 10.33
C GLY A 325 11.07 4.12 9.43
N SER A 326 11.45 2.91 9.83
CA SER A 326 10.91 1.66 9.30
C SER A 326 10.02 1.01 10.37
N PHE A 327 8.80 0.65 10.00
CA PHE A 327 7.78 0.16 10.92
C PHE A 327 7.25 -1.18 10.46
N MET A 328 7.21 -2.16 11.38
CA MET A 328 6.66 -3.48 11.08
C MET A 328 5.18 -3.37 10.75
N VAL A 329 4.78 -3.87 9.58
CA VAL A 329 3.39 -4.11 9.21
C VAL A 329 3.13 -5.61 9.24
N SER A 330 2.01 -6.04 9.82
CA SER A 330 1.70 -7.45 9.92
C SER A 330 0.19 -7.71 9.84
N PRO A 331 -0.24 -8.75 9.12
CA PRO A 331 -1.62 -9.21 9.18
C PRO A 331 -1.94 -9.69 10.59
N GLY A 332 -3.21 -9.56 10.97
CA GLY A 332 -3.70 -10.03 12.27
C GLY A 332 -3.88 -11.54 12.32
N GLN A 333 -4.71 -12.00 13.27
CA GLN A 333 -4.82 -13.43 13.62
C GLN A 333 -5.41 -14.34 12.53
N TRP A 334 -5.85 -13.76 11.41
CA TRP A 334 -6.37 -14.48 10.25
C TRP A 334 -5.29 -15.09 9.37
N TRP A 335 -4.06 -14.58 9.45
CA TRP A 335 -2.91 -15.09 8.70
C TRP A 335 -2.11 -16.11 9.51
N ASP A 336 -1.67 -17.18 8.85
CA ASP A 336 -0.78 -18.19 9.43
C ASP A 336 0.37 -18.49 8.47
N SER A 337 1.53 -17.89 8.74
CA SER A 337 2.75 -18.08 7.95
C SER A 337 3.33 -19.48 8.06
N ALA A 338 3.15 -20.15 9.21
CA ALA A 338 3.61 -21.52 9.40
C ALA A 338 2.84 -22.49 8.50
N LEU A 339 1.53 -22.24 8.33
CA LEU A 339 0.70 -23.03 7.42
C LEU A 339 1.13 -22.85 5.96
N VAL A 340 1.52 -21.65 5.55
CA VAL A 340 2.10 -21.40 4.21
C VAL A 340 3.41 -22.15 4.04
N ALA A 341 4.33 -22.03 4.99
CA ALA A 341 5.64 -22.69 4.94
C ALA A 341 5.51 -24.22 4.90
N LEU A 342 4.59 -24.80 5.67
CA LEU A 342 4.40 -26.25 5.76
C LEU A 342 3.74 -26.86 4.51
N ASN A 343 2.94 -26.08 3.78
CA ASN A 343 2.10 -26.57 2.68
C ASN A 343 2.46 -26.01 1.30
N SER A 344 3.52 -25.19 1.19
CA SER A 344 3.92 -24.57 -0.09
C SER A 344 4.17 -25.59 -1.22
N LYS A 345 4.55 -26.82 -0.86
CA LYS A 345 4.82 -27.94 -1.78
C LYS A 345 3.76 -29.05 -1.74
N LYS A 346 2.67 -28.86 -1.00
CA LYS A 346 1.60 -29.85 -0.78
C LYS A 346 0.28 -29.35 -1.36
N LEU A 347 0.27 -29.13 -2.68
CA LEU A 347 -0.89 -28.64 -3.39
C LEU A 347 -1.54 -29.76 -4.21
N LYS A 348 -2.86 -29.67 -4.37
CA LYS A 348 -3.61 -30.57 -5.25
C LYS A 348 -3.12 -30.43 -6.71
N PRO A 349 -3.30 -31.48 -7.55
CA PRO A 349 -3.01 -31.38 -8.97
C PRO A 349 -3.73 -30.20 -9.62
N ASN A 350 -3.06 -29.51 -10.55
CA ASN A 350 -3.55 -28.32 -11.27
C ASN A 350 -3.75 -27.06 -10.41
N ALA A 351 -3.16 -27.00 -9.21
CA ALA A 351 -3.14 -25.77 -8.44
C ALA A 351 -2.52 -24.61 -9.23
N PRO A 352 -3.05 -23.39 -9.11
CA PRO A 352 -2.44 -22.22 -9.72
C PRO A 352 -1.07 -21.96 -9.10
N ILE A 353 -0.27 -21.14 -9.77
CA ILE A 353 1.06 -20.74 -9.29
C ILE A 353 0.87 -19.76 -8.13
N PHE A 354 1.13 -20.23 -6.91
CA PHE A 354 1.08 -19.39 -5.70
C PHE A 354 2.41 -18.73 -5.38
N PHE A 355 3.53 -19.40 -5.62
CA PHE A 355 4.86 -18.93 -5.21
C PHE A 355 5.76 -18.68 -6.41
N GLY A 356 6.92 -18.08 -6.17
CA GLY A 356 7.81 -17.59 -7.23
C GLY A 356 7.46 -16.16 -7.66
N ASP A 357 8.19 -15.62 -8.62
CA ASP A 357 8.14 -14.20 -8.95
C ASP A 357 6.78 -13.72 -9.46
N ASP A 358 6.05 -14.58 -10.18
CA ASP A 358 4.70 -14.30 -10.70
C ASP A 358 3.59 -14.99 -9.87
N GLY A 359 3.93 -15.52 -8.69
CA GLY A 359 3.01 -16.24 -7.83
C GLY A 359 1.95 -15.33 -7.21
N ALA A 360 0.70 -15.81 -7.15
CA ALA A 360 -0.39 -15.05 -6.54
C ALA A 360 -0.20 -14.75 -5.04
N LEU A 361 0.68 -15.50 -4.36
CA LEU A 361 1.09 -15.39 -2.95
C LEU A 361 2.63 -15.37 -2.86
N SER A 362 3.29 -14.61 -3.75
CA SER A 362 4.75 -14.59 -3.89
C SER A 362 5.49 -13.96 -2.72
N ALA A 363 4.91 -12.95 -2.08
CA ALA A 363 5.52 -12.20 -1.00
C ALA A 363 4.48 -11.51 -0.10
N ILE A 364 4.94 -11.05 1.06
CA ILE A 364 4.15 -10.26 2.02
C ILE A 364 4.91 -9.00 2.43
N ALA A 365 4.22 -7.86 2.55
CA ALA A 365 4.81 -6.67 3.16
C ALA A 365 5.11 -6.91 4.65
N THR A 366 6.33 -6.58 5.08
CA THR A 366 6.76 -6.79 6.47
C THR A 366 7.17 -5.50 7.16
N GLN A 367 7.65 -4.50 6.41
CA GLN A 367 7.95 -3.18 6.95
C GLN A 367 7.55 -2.09 5.95
N VAL A 368 7.12 -0.95 6.47
CA VAL A 368 6.90 0.28 5.71
C VAL A 368 7.93 1.31 6.13
N VAL A 369 8.59 1.91 5.16
CA VAL A 369 9.60 2.97 5.36
C VAL A 369 8.93 4.30 5.09
N VAL A 370 8.96 5.17 6.08
CA VAL A 370 8.18 6.40 6.10
C VAL A 370 9.07 7.59 6.44
N GLY A 371 8.92 8.68 5.70
CA GLY A 371 9.52 9.97 5.99
C GLY A 371 8.48 11.02 6.38
N PHE A 372 8.89 12.04 7.12
CA PHE A 372 8.03 13.11 7.60
C PHE A 372 8.73 14.47 7.45
N GLU A 373 8.00 15.44 6.89
CA GLU A 373 8.44 16.82 6.64
C GLU A 373 9.82 16.88 5.95
N PRO A 374 9.92 16.45 4.68
CA PRO A 374 11.19 16.49 3.97
C PRO A 374 11.63 17.93 3.67
N THR A 375 12.94 18.15 3.69
CA THR A 375 13.63 19.29 3.12
C THR A 375 14.56 18.79 2.03
N VAL A 376 14.35 19.24 0.79
CA VAL A 376 15.11 18.79 -0.38
C VAL A 376 16.09 19.87 -0.79
N THR A 377 17.38 19.57 -0.76
CA THR A 377 18.45 20.45 -1.22
C THR A 377 19.11 19.85 -2.45
N LEU A 378 19.05 20.55 -3.57
CA LEU A 378 19.62 20.13 -4.84
C LEU A 378 20.71 21.12 -5.25
N LYS A 379 21.95 20.61 -5.34
CA LYS A 379 23.10 21.30 -5.90
C LYS A 379 23.41 20.75 -7.29
N MET A 380 23.75 21.64 -8.22
CA MET A 380 23.98 21.30 -9.61
C MET A 380 25.03 22.21 -10.23
N SER A 381 25.36 21.96 -11.50
CA SER A 381 26.21 22.87 -12.29
C SER A 381 25.57 24.27 -12.39
N ALA A 382 26.38 25.32 -12.53
CA ALA A 382 25.87 26.69 -12.66
C ALA A 382 24.90 26.87 -13.85
N SER A 383 25.13 26.12 -14.95
CA SER A 383 24.23 26.10 -16.11
C SER A 383 22.89 25.45 -15.82
N ASP A 384 22.88 24.28 -15.17
CA ASP A 384 21.64 23.60 -14.81
C ASP A 384 20.85 24.41 -13.78
N TYR A 385 21.56 25.03 -12.84
CA TYR A 385 20.97 25.91 -11.83
C TYR A 385 20.22 27.07 -12.46
N SER A 386 20.87 27.75 -13.41
CA SER A 386 20.26 28.86 -14.15
C SER A 386 19.02 28.41 -14.93
N ASN A 387 19.06 27.20 -15.51
CA ASN A 387 17.92 26.62 -16.23
C ASN A 387 16.76 26.26 -15.30
N VAL A 388 17.03 25.64 -14.14
CA VAL A 388 16.03 25.28 -13.14
C VAL A 388 15.37 26.52 -12.54
N LYS A 389 16.16 27.52 -12.14
CA LYS A 389 15.68 28.80 -11.61
C LYS A 389 14.78 29.52 -12.62
N SER A 390 15.24 29.65 -13.87
CA SER A 390 14.45 30.27 -14.95
C SER A 390 13.14 29.52 -15.23
N SER A 391 13.18 28.18 -15.21
CA SER A 391 12.00 27.34 -15.46
C SER A 391 10.96 27.45 -14.34
N TRP A 392 11.38 27.64 -13.08
CA TRP A 392 10.45 27.79 -11.95
C TRP A 392 9.84 29.19 -11.85
N ASP A 393 10.66 30.21 -12.09
CA ASP A 393 10.26 31.62 -12.04
C ASP A 393 9.28 31.95 -13.19
N ALA A 394 9.22 31.11 -14.23
CA ALA A 394 8.18 31.17 -15.23
C ALA A 394 6.78 31.08 -14.58
N THR A 395 5.93 32.08 -14.83
CA THR A 395 4.56 32.18 -14.31
C THR A 395 3.68 31.00 -14.71
N ALA A 396 3.99 30.35 -15.84
CA ALA A 396 3.28 29.18 -16.33
C ALA A 396 3.62 27.90 -15.55
N THR A 397 4.75 27.83 -14.82
CA THR A 397 5.13 26.63 -14.07
C THR A 397 4.31 26.52 -12.79
N THR A 398 3.64 25.39 -12.65
CA THR A 398 2.66 25.10 -11.61
C THR A 398 3.10 23.98 -10.69
N SER A 399 4.00 23.09 -11.12
CA SER A 399 4.64 22.11 -10.24
C SER A 399 6.07 21.74 -10.62
N ILE A 400 6.87 21.30 -9.63
CA ILE A 400 8.18 20.65 -9.76
C ILE A 400 8.11 19.27 -9.10
N GLY A 401 8.70 18.29 -9.75
CA GLY A 401 9.01 16.98 -9.17
C GLY A 401 10.50 16.76 -9.03
N ILE A 402 10.90 16.26 -7.87
CA ILE A 402 12.26 15.75 -7.58
C ILE A 402 12.11 14.38 -6.92
N GLY A 403 12.52 13.31 -7.60
CA GLY A 403 12.37 11.94 -7.14
C GLY A 403 10.90 11.61 -6.83
N PRO A 404 10.57 11.09 -5.63
CA PRO A 404 9.19 10.81 -5.23
C PRO A 404 8.40 12.06 -4.83
N PHE A 405 9.05 13.21 -4.70
CA PHE A 405 8.43 14.44 -4.20
C PHE A 405 7.84 15.25 -5.35
N ARG A 406 6.64 15.80 -5.14
CA ARG A 406 5.94 16.70 -6.07
C ARG A 406 5.48 17.94 -5.31
N LEU A 407 5.77 19.11 -5.87
CA LEU A 407 5.62 20.43 -5.25
C LEU A 407 4.86 21.34 -6.21
N GLY A 408 3.85 22.06 -5.74
CA GLY A 408 2.94 22.83 -6.61
C GLY A 408 1.84 21.98 -7.29
N SER A 409 0.79 22.62 -7.83
CA SER A 409 -0.48 21.97 -8.21
C SER A 409 -0.83 22.09 -9.70
N LEU A 410 -1.24 20.97 -10.30
CA LEU A 410 -2.11 20.95 -11.49
C LEU A 410 -3.47 20.30 -11.20
N LYS A 411 -3.51 19.12 -10.56
CA LYS A 411 -4.74 18.37 -10.20
C LYS A 411 -4.52 17.35 -9.05
N GLY A 412 -3.69 17.64 -8.05
CA GLY A 412 -3.36 16.67 -6.98
C GLY A 412 -2.79 17.29 -5.70
N SER A 413 -2.71 16.49 -4.63
CA SER A 413 -2.15 16.89 -3.33
C SER A 413 -0.68 17.27 -3.50
N ALA A 414 -0.39 18.58 -3.47
CA ALA A 414 0.96 19.10 -3.55
C ALA A 414 1.54 19.32 -2.15
N ASN A 415 2.81 18.96 -1.96
CA ASN A 415 3.53 19.34 -0.75
C ASN A 415 4.08 20.77 -0.95
N GLY A 416 3.68 21.71 -0.11
CA GLY A 416 4.19 23.09 -0.14
C GLY A 416 3.76 23.95 -1.34
N THR A 417 4.25 25.18 -1.34
CA THR A 417 3.95 26.24 -2.32
C THR A 417 5.23 26.77 -2.95
N LYS A 418 5.11 27.64 -3.97
CA LYS A 418 6.28 28.33 -4.55
C LYS A 418 7.14 29.08 -3.52
N GLN A 419 6.54 29.52 -2.41
CA GLN A 419 7.22 30.26 -1.35
C GLN A 419 8.17 29.39 -0.50
N ASN A 420 8.06 28.06 -0.60
CA ASN A 420 8.93 27.13 0.13
C ASN A 420 10.26 26.85 -0.58
N ILE A 421 10.51 27.48 -1.73
CA ILE A 421 11.76 27.34 -2.48
C ILE A 421 12.70 28.50 -2.15
N LYS A 422 13.94 28.17 -1.84
CA LYS A 422 15.04 29.10 -1.61
C LYS A 422 16.14 28.83 -2.62
N TYR A 423 16.67 29.91 -3.18
CA TYR A 423 17.76 29.90 -4.13
C TYR A 423 19.03 30.40 -3.46
N ASP A 424 20.14 29.69 -3.66
CA ASP A 424 21.47 30.16 -3.30
C ASP A 424 22.34 30.25 -4.55
N ASP A 425 22.47 31.47 -5.05
CA ASP A 425 23.26 31.79 -6.24
C ASP A 425 24.77 31.54 -6.02
N ALA A 426 25.26 31.61 -4.77
CA ALA A 426 26.69 31.44 -4.47
C ALA A 426 27.12 29.97 -4.55
N THR A 427 26.21 29.04 -4.22
CA THR A 427 26.49 27.61 -4.21
C THR A 427 25.83 26.85 -5.36
N ALA A 428 25.11 27.56 -6.24
CA ALA A 428 24.28 26.98 -7.30
C ALA A 428 23.33 25.90 -6.77
N SER A 429 22.62 26.22 -5.67
CA SER A 429 21.73 25.28 -4.99
C SER A 429 20.30 25.79 -4.84
N VAL A 430 19.36 24.84 -4.88
CA VAL A 430 17.92 25.04 -4.67
C VAL A 430 17.51 24.23 -3.46
N THR A 431 16.96 24.89 -2.44
CA THR A 431 16.39 24.23 -1.26
C THR A 431 14.88 24.33 -1.28
N ILE A 432 14.19 23.25 -0.97
CA ILE A 432 12.74 23.16 -0.93
C ILE A 432 12.33 22.59 0.43
N GLY A 433 11.56 23.37 1.18
CA GLY A 433 11.07 22.98 2.49
C GLY A 433 11.71 23.74 3.64
N PRO A 434 11.46 23.32 4.90
CA PRO A 434 10.69 22.14 5.27
C PRO A 434 9.24 22.17 4.75
N LEU A 435 8.76 21.03 4.26
CA LEU A 435 7.40 20.89 3.78
C LEU A 435 6.47 20.56 4.95
N SER A 436 6.03 21.60 5.66
CA SER A 436 5.14 21.44 6.81
C SER A 436 3.83 20.76 6.38
N SER A 437 3.70 19.50 6.78
CA SER A 437 2.58 18.62 6.52
C SER A 437 2.36 17.77 7.75
N THR A 438 1.12 17.41 8.05
CA THR A 438 0.83 16.37 9.04
C THR A 438 1.01 14.97 8.42
N LEU A 439 1.14 14.87 7.10
CA LEU A 439 1.14 13.59 6.41
C LEU A 439 2.55 13.00 6.28
N PRO A 440 2.80 11.80 6.84
CA PRO A 440 3.95 11.02 6.46
C PRO A 440 3.90 10.60 4.98
N ILE A 441 5.08 10.38 4.41
CA ILE A 441 5.29 9.97 3.02
C ILE A 441 5.81 8.54 3.01
N LEU A 442 5.19 7.66 2.22
CA LEU A 442 5.71 6.32 1.98
C LEU A 442 6.97 6.42 1.10
N LEU A 443 8.12 6.05 1.63
CA LEU A 443 9.39 6.02 0.89
C LEU A 443 9.67 4.65 0.30
N GLY A 444 9.18 3.59 0.94
CA GLY A 444 9.31 2.23 0.43
C GLY A 444 8.67 1.18 1.34
N VAL A 445 8.68 -0.05 0.88
CA VAL A 445 8.16 -1.23 1.58
C VAL A 445 9.18 -2.35 1.47
N ILE A 446 9.49 -2.97 2.61
CA ILE A 446 10.29 -4.19 2.67
C ILE A 446 9.34 -5.37 2.71
N SER A 447 9.49 -6.27 1.74
CA SER A 447 8.65 -7.45 1.57
C SER A 447 9.46 -8.73 1.72
N GLN A 448 8.82 -9.77 2.24
CA GLN A 448 9.41 -11.09 2.45
C GLN A 448 8.83 -12.07 1.43
N LYS A 449 9.69 -12.74 0.66
CA LYS A 449 9.28 -13.82 -0.24
C LYS A 449 8.69 -14.98 0.55
N LEU A 450 7.65 -15.59 0.01
CA LEU A 450 6.97 -16.76 0.56
C LEU A 450 7.24 -18.00 -0.29
N GLY A 451 7.16 -19.18 0.33
CA GLY A 451 7.26 -20.47 -0.36
C GLY A 451 8.65 -20.83 -0.91
N VAL A 452 9.69 -20.13 -0.45
CA VAL A 452 11.11 -20.41 -0.74
C VAL A 452 11.63 -21.61 0.05
#